data_AF-A0A965N4Q6-F1
#
_entry.id   AF-A0A965N4Q6-F1
#
_cell.length_a   1.000
_cell.length_b   1.000
_cell.length_c   1.000
_cell.angle_alpha   90.00
_cell.angle_beta   90.00
_cell.angle_gamma   90.00
#
_symmetry.space_group_name_H-M   'P 1'
#
loop_
_entity.id
_entity.type
_entity.pdbx_description
1 polymer ?
#
loop_
_entity_poly.entity_id
_entity_poly.type
_entity_poly.pdbx_seq_one_letter_code
_entity_poly.pdbx_strand_id
1 'polypeptide(L)'
;ISPDLSAASSYYGSMVPTIFANEAPQCATIAHFGRFDAGIPMEGVEKLIERAHPTAQIFVYDANHGFNSDRRKDYHEPSADAARERTLALFKACGG
;
A
#
# COMPACT_ATOMS: atom_id res chain seq x y z
N ILE A 1 -17.46 0.76 -5.29
CA ILE A 1 -16.54 1.85 -4.87
C ILE A 1 -17.09 3.14 -5.49
N SER A 2 -17.16 4.26 -4.75
CA SER A 2 -17.73 5.50 -5.31
C SER A 2 -16.79 6.07 -6.38
N PRO A 3 -17.30 6.50 -7.56
CA PRO A 3 -16.49 7.24 -8.54
C PRO A 3 -16.00 8.59 -8.02
N ASP A 4 -16.52 9.06 -6.88
CA ASP A 4 -16.24 10.37 -6.32
C ASP A 4 -15.01 10.39 -5.38
N LEU A 5 -14.32 9.26 -5.20
CA LEU A 5 -13.09 9.19 -4.41
C LEU A 5 -11.92 9.78 -5.20
N SER A 6 -11.23 10.77 -4.63
CA SER A 6 -10.05 11.37 -5.27
C SER A 6 -8.77 10.56 -5.08
N ALA A 7 -8.62 9.89 -3.93
CA ALA A 7 -7.44 9.08 -3.62
C ALA A 7 -7.69 8.02 -2.54
N ALA A 8 -6.86 6.97 -2.52
CA ALA A 8 -6.88 5.91 -1.51
C ALA A 8 -5.46 5.48 -1.09
N SER A 9 -5.30 5.08 0.18
CA SER A 9 -4.05 4.54 0.70
C SER A 9 -4.33 3.24 1.46
N SER A 10 -3.84 2.13 0.91
CA SER A 10 -4.02 0.77 1.47
C SER A 10 -2.77 0.34 2.22
N TYR A 11 -2.94 -0.13 3.45
CA TYR A 11 -1.86 -0.68 4.24
C TYR A 11 -2.10 -2.16 4.46
N TYR A 12 -1.09 -2.99 4.19
CA TYR A 12 -1.07 -4.43 4.51
C TYR A 12 -2.34 -5.21 4.06
N GLY A 13 -2.84 -4.90 2.86
CA GLY A 13 -4.04 -5.52 2.28
C GLY A 13 -3.76 -6.84 1.56
N SER A 14 -3.93 -7.97 2.25
CA SER A 14 -3.59 -9.32 1.74
C SER A 14 -4.38 -9.76 0.49
N MET A 15 -5.58 -9.23 0.29
CA MET A 15 -6.40 -9.56 -0.89
C MET A 15 -5.98 -8.79 -2.16
N VAL A 16 -5.22 -7.70 -2.02
CA VAL A 16 -4.82 -6.84 -3.15
C VAL A 16 -3.93 -7.59 -4.15
N PRO A 17 -2.84 -8.29 -3.75
CA PRO A 17 -2.02 -9.07 -4.68
C PRO A 17 -2.63 -10.42 -5.07
N THR A 18 -3.89 -10.71 -4.71
CA THR A 18 -4.55 -11.99 -5.00
C THR A 18 -5.76 -11.78 -5.92
N ILE A 19 -6.97 -11.86 -5.39
CA ILE A 19 -8.22 -11.79 -6.16
C ILE A 19 -8.41 -10.43 -6.84
N PHE A 20 -7.84 -9.36 -6.28
CA PHE A 20 -7.93 -8.01 -6.85
C PHE A 20 -6.72 -7.62 -7.70
N ALA A 21 -5.76 -8.52 -7.92
CA ALA A 21 -4.53 -8.16 -8.62
C ALA A 21 -4.79 -7.66 -10.05
N ASN A 22 -5.91 -8.08 -10.66
CA ASN A 22 -6.26 -7.73 -12.03
C ASN A 22 -7.13 -6.46 -12.14
N GLU A 23 -7.61 -5.92 -11.02
CA GLU A 23 -8.54 -4.79 -11.00
C GLU A 23 -7.78 -3.49 -10.67
N ALA A 24 -7.75 -2.58 -11.64
CA ALA A 24 -7.16 -1.27 -11.42
C ALA A 24 -8.07 -0.43 -10.50
N PRO A 25 -7.54 0.25 -9.47
CA PRO A 25 -8.31 1.20 -8.67
C PRO A 25 -8.90 2.33 -9.52
N GLN A 26 -10.10 2.80 -9.17
CA GLN A 26 -10.77 3.87 -9.91
C GLN A 26 -10.29 5.28 -9.53
N CYS A 27 -9.39 5.40 -8.56
CA CYS A 27 -8.79 6.66 -8.12
C CYS A 27 -7.30 6.48 -7.84
N ALA A 28 -6.57 7.58 -7.67
CA ALA A 28 -5.15 7.54 -7.35
C ALA A 28 -4.92 6.76 -6.06
N THR A 29 -4.23 5.63 -6.15
CA THR A 29 -4.10 4.69 -5.04
C THR A 29 -2.64 4.38 -4.77
N ILE A 30 -2.27 4.34 -3.49
CA ILE A 30 -1.00 3.75 -3.07
C ILE A 30 -1.24 2.56 -2.15
N ALA A 31 -0.42 1.52 -2.27
CA ALA A 31 -0.46 0.37 -1.38
C ALA A 31 0.89 0.14 -0.71
N HIS A 32 0.88 -0.17 0.58
CA HIS A 32 2.06 -0.34 1.43
C HIS A 32 2.15 -1.78 1.94
N PHE A 33 3.26 -2.47 1.64
CA PHE A 33 3.52 -3.86 2.03
C PHE A 33 4.83 -4.00 2.79
N GLY A 34 4.84 -4.82 3.85
CA GLY A 34 6.08 -5.21 4.52
C GLY A 34 6.75 -6.38 3.78
N ARG A 35 8.06 -6.31 3.55
CA ARG A 35 8.87 -7.36 2.93
C ARG A 35 8.78 -8.67 3.71
N PHE A 36 8.68 -8.57 5.04
CA PHE A 36 8.71 -9.71 5.96
C PHE A 36 7.30 -10.09 6.46
N ASP A 37 6.24 -9.55 5.86
CA ASP A 37 4.86 -9.89 6.21
C ASP A 37 4.55 -11.36 5.86
N ALA A 38 4.50 -12.22 6.88
CA ALA A 38 4.19 -13.64 6.71
C ALA A 38 2.75 -13.90 6.19
N GLY A 39 1.85 -12.91 6.30
CA GLY A 39 0.47 -13.01 5.83
C GLY A 39 0.29 -12.63 4.36
N ILE A 40 1.32 -12.08 3.70
CA ILE A 40 1.24 -11.59 2.32
C ILE A 40 2.47 -12.08 1.54
N PRO A 41 2.32 -13.15 0.73
CA PRO A 41 3.42 -13.66 -0.08
C PRO A 41 3.98 -12.59 -1.04
N MET A 42 5.29 -12.36 -0.97
CA MET A 42 5.96 -11.31 -1.76
C MET A 42 5.86 -11.54 -3.26
N GLU A 43 5.80 -12.80 -3.71
CA GLU A 43 5.60 -13.16 -5.12
C GLU A 43 4.33 -12.49 -5.71
N GLY A 44 3.24 -12.43 -4.93
CA GLY A 44 2.03 -11.75 -5.36
C GLY A 44 2.21 -10.22 -5.44
N VAL A 45 2.97 -9.65 -4.51
CA VAL A 45 3.27 -8.21 -4.47
C VAL A 45 4.15 -7.81 -5.65
N GLU A 46 5.16 -8.63 -5.98
CA GLU A 46 6.05 -8.42 -7.13
C GLU A 46 5.27 -8.46 -8.44
N LYS A 47 4.40 -9.46 -8.64
CA LYS A 47 3.49 -9.51 -9.81
C LYS A 47 2.56 -8.31 -9.89
N LEU A 48 2.09 -7.81 -8.75
CA LEU A 48 1.25 -6.61 -8.70
C LEU A 48 2.03 -5.35 -9.11
N ILE A 49 3.31 -5.24 -8.72
CA ILE A 49 4.21 -4.16 -9.15
C ILE A 49 4.44 -4.24 -10.67
N GLU A 50 4.78 -5.42 -11.19
CA GLU A 50 5.03 -5.65 -12.61
C GLU A 50 3.82 -5.30 -13.49
N ARG A 51 2.61 -5.52 -12.98
CA ARG A 51 1.37 -5.18 -13.68
C ARG A 51 1.21 -3.67 -13.91
N ALA A 52 1.85 -2.82 -13.11
CA ALA A 52 1.91 -1.38 -13.31
C ALA A 52 0.55 -0.73 -13.59
N HIS A 53 -0.43 -0.98 -12.72
CA HIS A 53 -1.75 -0.37 -12.83
C HIS A 53 -1.64 1.17 -12.94
N PRO A 54 -2.31 1.80 -13.92
CA PRO A 54 -2.07 3.21 -14.27
C PRO A 54 -2.42 4.19 -13.14
N THR A 55 -3.30 3.77 -12.23
CA THR A 55 -3.79 4.57 -11.11
C THR A 55 -3.20 4.13 -9.76
N ALA A 56 -2.31 3.13 -9.74
CA ALA A 56 -1.77 2.58 -8.50
C ALA A 56 -0.24 2.60 -8.43
N GLN A 57 0.29 2.92 -7.26
CA GLN A 57 1.70 2.72 -6.93
C GLN A 57 1.84 1.79 -5.72
N ILE A 58 2.77 0.86 -5.80
CA ILE A 58 2.99 -0.16 -4.77
C ILE A 58 4.35 0.07 -4.14
N PHE A 59 4.39 0.13 -2.81
CA PHE A 59 5.61 0.36 -2.03
C PHE A 59 5.86 -0.82 -1.08
N VAL A 60 7.10 -1.31 -1.11
CA VAL A 60 7.58 -2.37 -0.22
C VAL A 60 8.59 -1.80 0.77
N TYR A 61 8.50 -2.21 2.02
CA TYR A 61 9.33 -1.72 3.13
C TYR A 61 10.02 -2.91 3.80
N ASP A 62 11.26 -2.76 4.26
CA ASP A 62 11.98 -3.80 5.03
C ASP A 62 11.43 -3.91 6.47
N ALA A 63 10.16 -4.29 6.58
CA ALA A 63 9.40 -4.36 7.83
C ALA A 63 8.37 -5.51 7.79
N ASN A 64 7.82 -5.83 8.97
CA ASN A 64 6.75 -6.81 9.16
C ASN A 64 5.35 -6.22 8.94
N HIS A 65 4.33 -7.06 9.07
CA HIS A 65 2.94 -6.62 9.12
C HIS A 65 2.71 -5.57 10.23
N GLY A 66 1.88 -4.56 9.95
CA GLY A 66 1.48 -3.59 10.97
C GLY A 66 2.59 -2.62 11.39
N PHE A 67 3.67 -2.49 10.61
CA PHE A 67 4.83 -1.63 10.90
C PHE A 67 4.50 -0.16 11.18
N ASN A 68 3.33 0.32 10.72
CA ASN A 68 2.88 1.70 10.90
C ASN A 68 2.25 1.96 12.27
N SER A 69 2.02 0.93 13.09
CA SER A 69 1.34 1.06 14.39
C SER A 69 2.35 1.05 15.53
N ASP A 70 2.54 2.22 16.16
CA ASP A 70 3.37 2.47 17.36
C ASP A 70 2.97 1.66 18.61
N ARG A 71 1.81 1.01 18.58
CA ARG A 71 1.30 0.14 19.66
C ARG A 71 1.66 -1.33 19.49
N ARG A 72 2.23 -1.73 18.36
CA ARG A 72 2.55 -3.13 18.06
C ARG A 72 4.05 -3.40 18.20
N LYS A 73 4.38 -4.66 18.45
CA LYS A 73 5.78 -5.13 18.51
C LYS A 73 6.53 -4.91 17.20
N ASP A 74 5.79 -4.95 16.10
CA ASP A 74 6.32 -4.85 14.74
C ASP A 74 6.44 -3.41 14.24
N TYR A 75 6.20 -2.41 15.10
CA TYR A 75 6.43 -1.00 14.76
C TYR A 75 7.85 -0.81 14.23
N HIS A 76 7.96 -0.20 13.06
CA HIS A 76 9.24 0.11 12.45
C HIS A 76 9.23 1.55 11.97
N GLU A 77 9.73 2.45 12.82
CA GLU A 77 9.71 3.90 12.66
C GLU A 77 10.14 4.37 11.26
N PRO A 78 11.28 3.92 10.68
CA PRO A 78 11.69 4.38 9.35
C PRO A 78 10.68 4.03 8.25
N SER A 79 10.04 2.85 8.34
CA SER A 79 9.04 2.43 7.37
C SER A 79 7.70 3.14 7.59
N ALA A 80 7.31 3.35 8.85
CA ALA A 80 6.11 4.09 9.22
C ALA A 80 6.18 5.53 8.71
N ASP A 81 7.29 6.22 8.94
CA ASP A 81 7.50 7.60 8.49
C ASP A 81 7.47 7.71 6.96
N ALA A 82 8.22 6.84 6.26
CA ALA A 82 8.24 6.84 4.81
C ALA A 82 6.88 6.51 4.19
N ALA A 83 6.11 5.59 4.78
CA ALA A 83 4.76 5.28 4.33
C ALA A 83 3.82 6.47 4.56
N ARG A 84 3.89 7.09 5.75
CA ARG A 84 3.09 8.26 6.11
C ARG A 84 3.38 9.45 5.19
N GLU A 85 4.64 9.75 4.90
CA GLU A 85 5.03 10.83 4.00
C GLU A 85 4.39 10.65 2.61
N ARG A 86 4.47 9.45 2.04
CA ARG A 86 3.86 9.12 0.74
C ARG A 86 2.34 9.23 0.76
N THR A 87 1.70 8.77 1.83
CA THR A 87 0.24 8.92 2.01
C THR A 87 -0.17 10.38 2.05
N LEU A 88 0.52 11.21 2.84
CA LEU A 88 0.21 12.64 2.93
C LEU A 88 0.48 13.36 1.60
N ALA A 89 1.56 13.00 0.89
CA ALA A 89 1.87 13.54 -0.42
C ALA A 89 0.79 13.20 -1.46
N LEU A 90 0.30 11.95 -1.49
CA LEU A 90 -0.81 11.54 -2.33
C LEU A 90 -2.05 12.40 -2.07
N PHE A 91 -2.49 12.49 -0.81
CA PHE A 91 -3.71 13.22 -0.47
C PHE A 91 -3.60 14.70 -0.78
N LYS A 92 -2.46 15.34 -0.50
CA LYS A 92 -2.19 16.72 -0.90
C LYS A 92 -2.27 16.92 -2.42
N ALA A 93 -1.73 15.99 -3.20
CA ALA A 93 -1.75 16.08 -4.66
C ALA A 93 -3.15 15.89 -5.27
N CYS A 94 -4.02 15.12 -4.60
CA CYS A 94 -5.34 14.76 -5.10
C CYS A 94 -6.50 15.60 -4.50
N GLY A 95 -6.21 16.69 -3.79
CA GLY A 95 -7.23 17.65 -3.33
C GLY A 95 -7.36 17.83 -1.81
N GLY A 96 -6.36 17.40 -1.03
CA GLY A 96 -6.23 17.69 0.41
C GLY A 96 -5.55 19.02 0.70
#